data_AF-A0A8H2XTK1-F1
#
_entry.id   AF-A0A8H2XTK1-F1
#
_cell.length_a   1.000
_cell.length_b   1.000
_cell.length_c   1.000
_cell.angle_alpha   90.00
_cell.angle_beta   90.00
_cell.angle_gamma   90.00
#
_symmetry.space_group_name_H-M   'P 1'
#
loop_
_entity.id
_entity.type
_entity.pdbx_description
1 polymer ?
#
loop_
_entity_poly.entity_id
_entity_poly.type
_entity_poly.pdbx_seq_one_letter_code
_entity_poly.pdbx_strand_id
1 'polypeptide(L)'
;MPDTSLNRITVDIVTNDLSIIIREIHCFDGTLLDIKHQTNLSKIPNLYAATIDSHSDVWHDEHYRFAYRDIISTLPRSLKRLEIEHAHGPDIKIISLVKEHCPELEELVLGRCTMFNRSPACDFWSSFPHDHDAYMSMTGTDAYAHSLGSELAPLKHLRSLRVGLYFVPSDIVLAHRLYHRRGVPAPATIHWQSAIPLAELPSNPFLHESPPHPEPATTAQLVSLLHRRDEGSHTEFTCPMCAEITSASGSEAEKNANSILRGYLSKLAFVEWMGWLTPGHLGVHSYRFSS
;
A
#
# COMPACT_ATOMS: atom_id res chain seq x y z
N MET A 1 -8.83 -24.09 14.83
CA MET A 1 -8.43 -22.99 15.72
C MET A 1 -7.16 -23.39 16.45
N PRO A 2 -6.02 -22.78 16.15
CA PRO A 2 -4.93 -22.66 17.10
C PRO A 2 -4.94 -21.25 17.70
N ASP A 3 -4.90 -21.24 19.02
CA ASP A 3 -4.74 -20.09 19.90
C ASP A 3 -3.41 -19.38 19.58
N THR A 4 -3.50 -18.20 18.95
CA THR A 4 -2.37 -17.28 18.78
C THR A 4 -2.46 -16.18 19.82
N SER A 5 -2.42 -16.55 21.11
CA SER A 5 -1.93 -15.67 22.16
C SER A 5 -0.43 -15.45 21.98
N LEU A 6 -0.03 -14.80 20.88
CA LEU A 6 1.31 -14.24 20.73
C LEU A 6 1.41 -13.14 21.77
N ASN A 7 2.31 -13.35 22.74
CA ASN A 7 2.69 -12.45 23.81
C ASN A 7 2.43 -10.98 23.46
N ARG A 8 1.33 -10.43 24.01
CA ARG A 8 1.12 -8.98 24.09
C ARG A 8 2.23 -8.44 24.99
N ILE A 9 3.33 -8.00 24.38
CA ILE A 9 4.23 -7.08 25.04
C ILE A 9 3.48 -5.75 25.03
N THR A 10 2.62 -5.54 26.02
CA THR A 10 2.19 -4.20 26.39
C THR A 10 3.45 -3.50 26.85
N VAL A 11 4.08 -2.71 25.98
CA VAL A 11 5.19 -1.85 26.41
C VAL A 11 4.56 -0.68 27.16
N ASP A 12 4.20 -0.92 28.43
CA ASP A 12 4.13 0.13 29.41
C ASP A 12 5.56 0.66 29.55
N ILE A 13 5.89 1.72 28.81
CA ILE A 13 7.16 2.42 28.97
C ILE A 13 7.11 3.14 30.32
N VAL A 14 7.34 2.38 31.40
CA VAL A 14 7.67 2.92 32.71
C VAL A 14 9.17 3.18 32.70
N THR A 15 9.57 4.37 32.27
CA THR A 15 10.96 4.82 32.37
C THR A 15 11.28 5.17 33.82
N ASN A 16 11.50 4.16 34.66
CA ASN A 16 12.20 4.35 35.92
C ASN A 16 13.47 3.50 35.89
N ASP A 17 14.60 4.20 35.82
CA ASP A 17 15.97 3.70 35.94
C ASP A 17 16.44 2.66 34.92
N LEU A 18 16.92 3.16 33.77
CA LEU A 18 18.20 2.81 33.13
C LEU A 18 18.32 3.60 31.81
N SER A 19 19.52 4.08 31.52
CA SER A 19 19.94 4.93 30.40
C SER A 19 19.79 4.29 29.01
N ILE A 20 18.61 3.80 28.66
CA ILE A 20 18.34 3.20 27.35
C ILE A 20 17.93 4.31 26.39
N ILE A 21 18.82 4.62 25.45
CA ILE A 21 18.55 5.55 24.35
C ILE A 21 17.87 4.75 23.23
N ILE A 22 16.54 4.80 23.17
CA ILE A 22 15.77 4.22 22.07
C ILE A 22 15.81 5.22 20.90
N ARG A 23 16.49 4.85 19.81
CA ARG A 23 16.57 5.66 18.60
C ARG A 23 15.59 5.25 17.52
N GLU A 24 15.17 4.00 17.50
CA GLU A 24 14.30 3.45 16.47
C GLU A 24 13.26 2.54 17.12
N ILE A 25 12.04 2.55 16.59
CA ILE A 25 10.95 1.72 17.10
C ILE A 25 10.11 1.19 15.95
N HIS A 26 9.65 -0.05 16.09
CA HIS A 26 8.64 -0.66 15.22
C HIS A 26 7.40 -0.94 16.06
N CYS A 27 6.29 -0.28 15.72
CA CYS A 27 4.98 -0.52 16.30
C CYS A 27 4.20 -1.49 15.40
N PHE A 28 4.02 -2.73 15.86
CA PHE A 28 3.20 -3.71 15.15
C PHE A 28 1.72 -3.35 15.21
N ASP A 29 0.92 -3.96 14.33
CA ASP A 29 -0.51 -3.72 14.24
C ASP A 29 -1.19 -3.88 15.60
N GLY A 30 -2.13 -2.99 15.91
CA GLY A 30 -2.83 -2.99 17.19
C GLY A 30 -2.13 -2.28 18.34
N THR A 31 -0.81 -2.04 18.27
CA THR A 31 -0.02 -1.50 19.40
C THR A 31 -0.52 -0.12 19.87
N LEU A 32 -0.88 0.74 18.91
CA LEU A 32 -1.28 2.13 19.17
C LEU A 32 -2.80 2.34 19.11
N LEU A 33 -3.60 1.28 19.19
CA LEU A 33 -5.05 1.39 19.10
C LEU A 33 -5.71 2.03 20.31
N ASP A 34 -5.18 1.76 21.51
CA ASP A 34 -5.66 2.44 22.72
C ASP A 34 -5.22 3.90 22.67
N ILE A 35 -6.17 4.82 22.84
CA ILE A 35 -5.94 6.28 22.92
C ILE A 35 -4.79 6.61 23.88
N LYS A 36 -4.63 5.84 24.98
CA LYS A 36 -3.54 6.03 25.93
C LYS A 36 -2.15 5.77 25.32
N HIS A 37 -2.07 4.85 24.35
CA HIS A 37 -0.83 4.46 23.68
C HIS A 37 -0.48 5.38 22.50
N GLN A 38 -1.45 6.08 21.92
CA GLN A 38 -1.25 6.97 20.76
C GLN A 38 -0.26 8.11 21.01
N THR A 39 0.02 8.42 22.28
CA THR A 39 0.98 9.44 22.71
C THR A 39 2.33 8.87 23.14
N ASN A 40 2.50 7.55 23.16
CA ASN A 40 3.71 6.91 23.72
C ASN A 40 4.97 7.24 22.93
N LEU A 41 4.89 7.38 21.61
CA LEU A 41 6.04 7.74 20.78
C LEU A 41 6.64 9.10 21.20
N SER A 42 5.79 10.07 21.56
CA SER A 42 6.24 11.39 22.02
C SER A 42 6.94 11.36 23.38
N LYS A 43 6.80 10.28 24.16
CA LYS A 43 7.46 10.10 25.46
C LYS A 43 8.88 9.55 25.34
N ILE A 44 9.29 9.10 24.15
CA ILE A 44 10.62 8.52 23.91
C ILE A 44 11.59 9.64 23.50
N PRO A 45 12.49 10.08 24.39
CA PRO A 45 13.42 11.14 24.07
C PRO A 45 14.41 10.67 23.00
N ASN A 46 14.70 11.53 22.02
CA ASN A 46 15.66 11.29 20.94
C ASN A 46 15.27 10.16 19.95
N LEU A 47 13.99 9.78 19.90
CA LEU A 47 13.51 8.86 18.87
C LEU A 47 13.76 9.47 17.48
N TYR A 48 14.52 8.75 16.66
CA TYR A 48 14.98 9.17 15.34
C TYR A 48 14.16 8.55 14.21
N ALA A 49 13.77 7.28 14.33
CA ALA A 49 12.95 6.59 13.34
C ALA A 49 11.78 5.83 13.99
N ALA A 50 10.66 5.76 13.29
CA ALA A 50 9.50 4.97 13.68
C ALA A 50 8.89 4.28 12.46
N THR A 51 8.63 2.98 12.58
CA THR A 51 7.82 2.20 11.64
C THR A 51 6.52 1.84 12.34
N ILE A 52 5.38 2.10 11.71
CA ILE A 52 4.05 1.91 12.29
C ILE A 52 3.19 1.11 11.33
N ASP A 53 2.91 -0.12 11.71
CA ASP A 53 1.89 -0.93 11.05
C ASP A 53 0.50 -0.39 11.40
N SER A 54 -0.13 0.20 10.38
CA SER A 54 -1.34 1.01 10.47
C SER A 54 -2.58 0.28 9.96
N HIS A 55 -2.49 -1.04 9.79
CA HIS A 55 -3.59 -1.86 9.28
C HIS A 55 -4.89 -1.74 10.08
N SER A 56 -4.78 -1.52 11.39
CA SER A 56 -5.94 -1.28 12.24
C SER A 56 -6.44 0.17 12.22
N ASP A 57 -6.07 1.02 11.25
CA ASP A 57 -6.62 2.37 11.09
C ASP A 57 -8.07 2.40 10.54
N VAL A 58 -8.62 1.23 10.28
CA VAL A 58 -10.05 1.00 10.02
C VAL A 58 -10.64 0.05 11.06
N TRP A 59 -11.94 0.17 11.29
CA TRP A 59 -12.71 -0.70 12.15
C TRP A 59 -14.17 -0.75 11.71
N HIS A 60 -14.92 -1.73 12.22
CA HIS A 60 -16.36 -1.84 11.99
C HIS A 60 -17.11 -1.00 13.01
N ASP A 61 -17.86 0.01 12.55
CA ASP A 61 -18.77 0.81 13.39
C ASP A 61 -19.91 -0.03 13.97
N GLU A 62 -20.78 0.60 14.77
CA GLU A 62 -21.96 -0.06 15.40
C GLU A 62 -22.93 -0.69 14.38
N HIS A 63 -22.83 -0.31 13.10
CA HIS A 63 -23.63 -0.83 11.99
C HIS A 63 -22.85 -1.81 11.10
N TYR A 64 -21.70 -2.30 11.56
CA TYR A 64 -20.79 -3.16 10.79
C TYR A 64 -20.32 -2.54 9.47
N ARG A 65 -20.15 -1.22 9.43
CA ARG A 65 -19.54 -0.52 8.29
C ARG A 65 -18.11 -0.12 8.62
N PHE A 66 -17.24 -0.12 7.63
CA PHE A 66 -15.89 0.38 7.81
C PHE A 66 -15.88 1.89 8.10
N ALA A 67 -15.17 2.26 9.15
CA ALA A 67 -14.89 3.62 9.54
C ALA A 67 -13.39 3.80 9.80
N TYR A 68 -12.84 4.93 9.36
CA TYR A 68 -11.48 5.31 9.68
C TYR A 68 -11.36 5.74 11.15
N ARG A 69 -10.23 5.43 11.77
CA ARG A 69 -9.85 5.94 13.08
C ARG A 69 -8.38 6.34 13.09
N ASP A 70 -8.04 7.23 14.00
CA ASP A 70 -6.66 7.63 14.19
C ASP A 70 -5.96 6.61 15.10
N ILE A 71 -4.75 6.21 14.73
CA ILE A 71 -3.90 5.30 15.51
C ILE A 71 -2.70 6.01 16.12
N ILE A 72 -2.47 7.27 15.75
CA ILE A 72 -1.45 8.14 16.31
C ILE A 72 -2.04 9.54 16.41
N SER A 73 -1.79 10.19 17.54
CA SER A 73 -2.26 11.56 17.80
C SER A 73 -1.11 12.55 17.93
N THR A 74 0.11 12.06 18.23
CA THR A 74 1.31 12.90 18.39
C THR A 74 2.56 12.15 17.95
N LEU A 75 3.58 12.89 17.51
CA LEU A 75 4.91 12.36 17.19
C LEU A 75 6.00 13.11 17.96
N PRO A 76 7.18 12.51 18.22
CA PRO A 76 8.28 13.22 18.85
C PRO A 76 8.97 14.17 17.85
N ARG A 77 9.31 15.39 18.30
CA ARG A 77 10.02 16.39 17.47
C ARG A 77 11.38 15.95 16.95
N SER A 78 12.01 14.96 17.59
CA SER A 78 13.29 14.39 17.19
C SER A 78 13.19 13.45 15.98
N LEU A 79 11.98 13.05 15.58
CA LEU A 79 11.77 12.08 14.51
C LEU A 79 12.26 12.63 13.17
N LYS A 80 13.09 11.85 12.49
CA LYS A 80 13.65 12.15 11.17
C LYS A 80 13.16 11.21 10.09
N ARG A 81 12.72 10.01 10.46
CA ARG A 81 12.18 9.01 9.54
C ARG A 81 10.87 8.46 10.07
N LEU A 82 9.84 8.46 9.25
CA LEU A 82 8.56 7.84 9.56
C LEU A 82 8.17 6.90 8.43
N GLU A 83 7.91 5.65 8.79
CA GLU A 83 7.31 4.66 7.90
C GLU A 83 5.95 4.25 8.41
N ILE A 84 4.94 4.42 7.58
CA ILE A 84 3.60 3.91 7.77
C ILE A 84 3.46 2.68 6.89
N GLU A 85 3.15 1.53 7.49
CA GLU A 85 2.88 0.31 6.75
C GLU A 85 1.39 0.00 6.77
N HIS A 86 0.90 -0.67 5.72
CA HIS A 86 -0.43 -1.28 5.69
C HIS A 86 -1.62 -0.35 5.99
N ALA A 87 -1.51 0.97 5.79
CA ALA A 87 -2.62 1.90 6.05
C ALA A 87 -3.75 1.75 5.04
N HIS A 88 -4.99 1.91 5.50
CA HIS A 88 -6.19 2.08 4.65
C HIS A 88 -6.61 3.55 4.59
N GLY A 89 -6.43 4.29 5.69
CA GLY A 89 -6.81 5.68 5.85
C GLY A 89 -6.07 6.64 4.92
N PRO A 90 -6.59 7.85 4.70
CA PRO A 90 -5.99 8.80 3.77
C PRO A 90 -4.67 9.37 4.31
N ASP A 91 -3.63 9.43 3.46
CA ASP A 91 -2.27 9.92 3.81
C ASP A 91 -2.27 11.31 4.43
N ILE A 92 -3.26 12.14 4.08
CA ILE A 92 -3.40 13.51 4.57
C ILE A 92 -3.38 13.61 6.09
N LYS A 93 -3.90 12.61 6.81
CA LYS A 93 -3.89 12.57 8.26
C LYS A 93 -2.46 12.43 8.80
N ILE A 94 -1.71 11.48 8.26
CA ILE A 94 -0.29 11.26 8.60
C ILE A 94 0.54 12.49 8.24
N ILE A 95 0.36 13.04 7.05
CA ILE A 95 1.08 14.24 6.59
C ILE A 95 0.78 15.42 7.51
N SER A 96 -0.47 15.59 7.96
CA SER A 96 -0.84 16.65 8.90
C SER A 96 -0.13 16.50 10.25
N LEU A 97 -0.08 15.29 10.80
CA LEU A 97 0.66 15.01 12.04
C LEU A 97 2.16 15.27 11.90
N VAL A 98 2.76 14.87 10.78
CA VAL A 98 4.18 15.12 10.49
C VAL A 98 4.45 16.61 10.39
N LYS A 99 3.60 17.39 9.71
CA LYS A 99 3.73 18.84 9.61
C LYS A 99 3.69 19.51 10.98
N GLU A 100 2.79 19.06 11.85
CA GLU A 100 2.60 19.64 13.17
C GLU A 100 3.75 19.31 14.13
N HIS A 101 4.19 18.06 14.14
CA HIS A 101 5.08 17.56 15.19
C HIS A 101 6.53 17.35 14.75
N CYS A 102 6.78 17.13 13.46
CA CYS A 102 8.08 16.74 12.92
C CYS A 102 8.48 17.62 11.72
N PRO A 103 8.59 18.96 11.87
CA PRO A 103 8.93 19.86 10.75
C PRO A 103 10.30 19.59 10.12
N GLU A 104 11.17 18.90 10.87
CA GLU A 104 12.53 18.52 10.49
C GLU A 104 12.61 17.11 9.89
N LEU A 105 11.49 16.46 9.57
CA LEU A 105 11.46 15.11 8.98
C LEU A 105 12.23 15.07 7.65
N GLU A 106 13.03 14.01 7.46
CA GLU A 106 13.90 13.82 6.31
C GLU A 106 13.41 12.70 5.38
N GLU A 107 12.71 11.70 5.92
CA GLU A 107 12.21 10.54 5.19
C GLU A 107 10.79 10.20 5.61
N LEU A 108 9.92 10.03 4.61
CA LEU A 108 8.53 9.64 4.79
C LEU A 108 8.19 8.48 3.86
N VAL A 109 7.71 7.38 4.43
CA VAL A 109 7.16 6.24 3.69
C VAL A 109 5.67 6.14 4.00
N LEU A 110 4.85 6.23 2.95
CA LEU A 110 3.39 6.13 2.98
C LEU A 110 2.97 4.78 2.38
N GLY A 111 3.12 3.71 3.15
CA GLY A 111 2.77 2.36 2.75
C GLY A 111 1.27 2.07 2.93
N ARG A 112 0.72 1.30 1.98
CA ARG A 112 -0.71 0.97 1.93
C ARG A 112 -0.95 -0.49 2.24
N CYS A 113 -2.12 -0.82 2.78
CA CYS A 113 -2.59 -2.21 2.71
C CYS A 113 -2.85 -2.50 1.23
N THR A 114 -2.33 -3.61 0.72
CA THR A 114 -2.55 -4.02 -0.66
C THR A 114 -2.89 -5.51 -0.71
N MET A 115 -3.36 -5.97 -1.86
CA MET A 115 -3.60 -7.39 -2.09
C MET A 115 -2.31 -8.24 -2.11
N PHE A 116 -1.13 -7.61 -2.03
CA PHE A 116 0.18 -8.28 -2.12
C PHE A 116 0.89 -8.44 -0.76
N ASN A 117 0.59 -7.59 0.23
CA ASN A 117 1.33 -7.54 1.49
C ASN A 117 0.61 -8.19 2.69
N ARG A 118 -0.57 -8.80 2.50
CA ARG A 118 -1.30 -9.52 3.55
C ARG A 118 -1.80 -10.89 3.10
N SER A 119 -1.62 -11.88 3.98
CA SER A 119 -2.17 -13.23 3.82
C SER A 119 -2.57 -13.77 5.20
N PRO A 120 -3.86 -14.13 5.43
CA PRO A 120 -4.98 -14.08 4.48
C PRO A 120 -5.33 -12.64 4.03
N ALA A 121 -6.21 -12.52 3.02
CA ALA A 121 -6.69 -11.22 2.55
C ALA A 121 -7.32 -10.42 3.70
N CYS A 122 -7.03 -9.12 3.75
CA CYS A 122 -7.70 -8.21 4.67
C CYS A 122 -9.22 -8.18 4.39
N ASP A 123 -10.03 -8.15 5.45
CA ASP A 123 -11.49 -8.14 5.36
C ASP A 123 -12.04 -6.87 4.70
N PHE A 124 -11.32 -5.74 4.79
CA PHE A 124 -11.59 -4.49 4.07
C PHE A 124 -11.89 -4.73 2.58
N TRP A 125 -11.09 -5.56 1.92
CA TRP A 125 -11.24 -5.83 0.49
C TRP A 125 -12.53 -6.55 0.12
N SER A 126 -13.18 -7.22 1.08
CA SER A 126 -14.49 -7.84 0.85
C SER A 126 -15.60 -6.80 0.70
N SER A 127 -15.47 -5.67 1.40
CA SER A 127 -16.41 -4.54 1.31
C SER A 127 -16.05 -3.58 0.19
N PHE A 128 -14.76 -3.46 -0.15
CA PHE A 128 -14.25 -2.53 -1.16
C PHE A 128 -13.38 -3.25 -2.20
N PRO A 129 -13.95 -4.18 -2.97
CA PRO A 129 -13.18 -5.00 -3.92
C PRO A 129 -12.55 -4.18 -5.05
N HIS A 130 -13.03 -2.96 -5.32
CA HIS A 130 -12.54 -2.08 -6.39
C HIS A 130 -11.64 -0.95 -5.89
N ASP A 131 -11.46 -0.78 -4.57
CA ASP A 131 -10.64 0.32 -4.03
C ASP A 131 -9.14 0.14 -4.35
N HIS A 132 -8.73 -1.04 -4.84
CA HIS A 132 -7.38 -1.22 -5.37
C HIS A 132 -7.09 -0.29 -6.55
N ASP A 133 -8.10 0.12 -7.32
CA ASP A 133 -7.98 1.09 -8.42
C ASP A 133 -7.44 2.44 -7.91
N ALA A 134 -7.75 2.80 -6.66
CA ALA A 134 -7.23 4.02 -6.05
C ALA A 134 -5.71 3.94 -5.78
N TYR A 135 -5.16 2.73 -5.70
CA TYR A 135 -3.74 2.48 -5.46
C TYR A 135 -2.98 2.01 -6.71
N MET A 136 -3.70 1.65 -7.78
CA MET A 136 -3.18 1.14 -9.04
C MET A 136 -3.82 1.91 -10.19
N SER A 137 -3.18 2.99 -10.62
CA SER A 137 -3.69 3.80 -11.73
C SER A 137 -2.57 4.60 -12.41
N MET A 138 -2.70 4.77 -13.72
CA MET A 138 -1.95 5.75 -14.50
C MET A 138 -2.77 7.01 -14.83
N THR A 139 -4.06 7.01 -14.50
CA THR A 139 -4.96 8.15 -14.74
C THR A 139 -4.97 9.06 -13.52
N GLY A 140 -4.85 10.37 -13.75
CA GLY A 140 -4.87 11.36 -12.67
C GLY A 140 -3.56 11.51 -11.90
N THR A 141 -2.48 10.87 -12.35
CA THR A 141 -1.15 10.92 -11.73
C THR A 141 -0.65 12.34 -11.47
N ASP A 142 -0.81 13.24 -12.44
CA ASP A 142 -0.37 14.64 -12.31
C ASP A 142 -1.17 15.38 -11.23
N ALA A 143 -2.50 15.22 -11.21
CA ALA A 143 -3.37 15.83 -10.22
C ALA A 143 -3.05 15.31 -8.82
N TYR A 144 -2.79 14.00 -8.69
CA TYR A 144 -2.33 13.40 -7.45
C TYR A 144 -0.98 14.00 -7.01
N ALA A 145 0.00 14.08 -7.91
CA ALA A 145 1.32 14.64 -7.60
C ALA A 145 1.26 16.11 -7.18
N HIS A 146 0.39 16.92 -7.80
CA HIS A 146 0.13 18.29 -7.38
C HIS A 146 -0.48 18.36 -5.97
N SER A 147 -1.49 17.53 -5.69
CA SER A 147 -2.12 17.47 -4.37
C SER A 147 -1.13 17.04 -3.29
N LEU A 148 -0.42 15.94 -3.51
CA LEU A 148 0.60 15.43 -2.58
C LEU A 148 1.75 16.43 -2.39
N GLY A 149 2.25 17.02 -3.48
CA GLY A 149 3.31 18.03 -3.45
C GLY A 149 2.90 19.26 -2.64
N SER A 150 1.68 19.76 -2.84
CA SER A 150 1.12 20.87 -2.07
C SER A 150 1.05 20.55 -0.57
N GLU A 151 0.58 19.35 -0.23
CA GLU A 151 0.46 18.91 1.16
C GLU A 151 1.79 18.73 1.86
N LEU A 152 2.81 18.24 1.15
CA LEU A 152 4.16 18.04 1.66
C LEU A 152 5.02 19.30 1.62
N ALA A 153 4.63 20.34 0.86
CA ALA A 153 5.42 21.56 0.67
C ALA A 153 5.93 22.22 1.97
N PRO A 154 5.23 22.17 3.12
CA PRO A 154 5.75 22.69 4.38
C PRO A 154 6.95 21.91 4.94
N LEU A 155 7.16 20.65 4.56
CA LEU A 155 8.26 19.80 5.03
C LEU A 155 9.57 20.13 4.32
N LYS A 156 10.17 21.27 4.67
CA LYS A 156 11.37 21.83 3.99
C LYS A 156 12.64 20.98 4.12
N HIS A 157 12.60 19.92 4.91
CA HIS A 157 13.72 19.02 5.18
C HIS A 157 13.50 17.63 4.58
N LEU A 158 12.35 17.37 3.96
CA LEU A 158 12.06 16.09 3.33
C LEU A 158 12.99 15.85 2.14
N ARG A 159 13.74 14.75 2.20
CA ARG A 159 14.73 14.34 1.19
C ARG A 159 14.36 13.02 0.52
N SER A 160 13.65 12.15 1.22
CA SER A 160 13.22 10.84 0.74
C SER A 160 11.71 10.69 0.91
N LEU A 161 11.04 10.26 -0.16
CA LEU A 161 9.60 9.96 -0.16
C LEU A 161 9.37 8.61 -0.83
N ARG A 162 8.74 7.67 -0.13
CA ARG A 162 8.18 6.46 -0.74
C ARG A 162 6.67 6.49 -0.63
N VAL A 163 5.99 6.19 -1.73
CA VAL A 163 4.53 6.15 -1.76
C VAL A 163 4.08 4.76 -2.24
N GLY A 164 3.17 4.15 -1.49
CA GLY A 164 2.60 2.81 -1.73
C GLY A 164 1.63 2.75 -2.90
N LEU A 165 1.93 3.40 -4.03
CA LEU A 165 1.11 3.41 -5.25
C LEU A 165 1.84 2.75 -6.42
N TYR A 166 1.06 2.12 -7.29
CA TYR A 166 1.52 1.51 -8.53
C TYR A 166 1.01 2.33 -9.73
N PHE A 167 1.91 2.81 -10.58
CA PHE A 167 1.52 3.48 -11.82
C PHE A 167 1.40 2.49 -12.97
N VAL A 168 0.30 1.73 -12.90
CA VAL A 168 -0.09 0.69 -13.86
C VAL A 168 -1.61 0.78 -14.10
N PRO A 169 -2.15 0.18 -15.18
CA PRO A 169 -3.60 0.08 -15.34
C PRO A 169 -4.25 -0.62 -14.13
N SER A 170 -5.43 -0.17 -13.73
CA SER A 170 -6.13 -0.72 -12.57
C SER A 170 -6.53 -2.18 -12.75
N ASP A 171 -6.81 -2.59 -13.99
CA ASP A 171 -7.17 -3.95 -14.36
C ASP A 171 -5.99 -4.89 -14.59
N ILE A 172 -4.73 -4.43 -14.41
CA ILE A 172 -3.54 -5.23 -14.75
C ILE A 172 -3.47 -6.55 -14.00
N VAL A 173 -3.95 -6.59 -12.75
CA VAL A 173 -3.98 -7.81 -11.93
C VAL A 173 -4.98 -8.81 -12.51
N LEU A 174 -6.18 -8.34 -12.87
CA LEU A 174 -7.20 -9.16 -13.51
C LEU A 174 -6.74 -9.64 -14.88
N ALA A 175 -6.14 -8.76 -15.69
CA ALA A 175 -5.57 -9.08 -16.98
C ALA A 175 -4.51 -10.19 -16.87
N HIS A 176 -3.59 -10.05 -15.90
CA HIS A 176 -2.56 -11.05 -15.66
C HIS A 176 -3.16 -12.41 -15.31
N ARG A 177 -4.04 -12.43 -14.30
CA ARG A 177 -4.54 -13.68 -13.70
C ARG A 177 -5.54 -14.40 -14.57
N LEU A 178 -6.38 -13.67 -15.28
CA LEU A 178 -7.40 -14.24 -16.14
C LEU A 178 -6.87 -14.48 -17.55
N TYR A 179 -5.92 -13.72 -18.09
CA TYR A 179 -5.57 -13.82 -19.50
C TYR A 179 -4.09 -14.16 -19.71
N HIS A 180 -3.17 -13.32 -19.23
CA HIS A 180 -1.76 -13.43 -19.62
C HIS A 180 -1.12 -14.74 -19.17
N ARG A 181 -1.50 -15.28 -17.99
CA ARG A 181 -1.05 -16.59 -17.51
C ARG A 181 -1.42 -17.76 -18.42
N ARG A 182 -2.44 -17.59 -19.27
CA ARG A 182 -2.88 -18.56 -20.27
C ARG A 182 -2.31 -18.29 -21.66
N GLY A 183 -1.40 -17.31 -21.79
CA GLY A 183 -0.81 -16.92 -23.06
C GLY A 183 -1.76 -16.17 -24.00
N VAL A 184 -2.87 -15.62 -23.47
CA VAL A 184 -3.83 -14.85 -24.27
C VAL A 184 -3.84 -13.37 -23.84
N PRO A 185 -4.03 -12.43 -24.77
CA PRO A 185 -4.16 -11.01 -24.44
C PRO A 185 -5.47 -10.74 -23.71
N ALA A 186 -5.46 -9.77 -22.79
CA ALA A 186 -6.67 -9.28 -22.14
C ALA A 186 -7.49 -8.38 -23.09
N PRO A 187 -8.83 -8.42 -23.03
CA PRO A 187 -9.67 -7.44 -23.73
C PRO A 187 -9.50 -6.05 -23.12
N ALA A 188 -9.88 -5.00 -23.86
CA ALA A 188 -9.82 -3.61 -23.39
C ALA A 188 -10.71 -3.31 -22.18
N THR A 189 -11.71 -4.16 -21.90
CA THR A 189 -12.56 -4.06 -20.72
C THR A 189 -12.82 -5.47 -20.20
N ILE A 190 -12.48 -5.71 -18.94
CA ILE A 190 -12.66 -7.01 -18.29
C ILE A 190 -13.95 -6.97 -17.46
N HIS A 191 -14.98 -7.67 -17.93
CA HIS A 191 -16.20 -7.92 -17.15
C HIS A 191 -15.96 -9.11 -16.22
N TRP A 192 -15.42 -8.85 -15.03
CA TRP A 192 -14.94 -9.89 -14.11
C TRP A 192 -16.02 -10.92 -13.74
N GLN A 193 -17.29 -10.51 -13.64
CA GLN A 193 -18.40 -11.42 -13.30
C GLN A 193 -18.53 -12.58 -14.29
N SER A 194 -18.27 -12.35 -15.58
CA SER A 194 -18.29 -13.39 -16.60
C SER A 194 -16.91 -13.95 -16.90
N ALA A 195 -15.85 -13.14 -16.76
CA ALA A 195 -14.49 -13.57 -17.07
C ALA A 195 -13.94 -14.60 -16.07
N ILE A 196 -14.26 -14.47 -14.77
CA ILE A 196 -13.79 -15.40 -13.73
C ILE A 196 -14.30 -16.83 -13.97
N PRO A 197 -15.62 -17.07 -14.11
CA PRO A 197 -16.13 -18.42 -14.34
C PRO A 197 -15.61 -19.03 -15.65
N LEU A 198 -15.49 -18.22 -16.71
CA LEU A 198 -14.95 -18.66 -18.00
C LEU A 198 -13.46 -19.03 -17.94
N ALA A 199 -12.69 -18.42 -17.03
CA ALA A 199 -11.28 -18.74 -16.84
C ALA A 199 -11.05 -20.03 -16.06
N GLU A 200 -12.02 -20.43 -15.23
CA GLU A 200 -11.98 -21.65 -14.42
C GLU A 200 -12.50 -22.89 -15.17
N LEU A 201 -13.11 -22.72 -16.34
CA LEU A 201 -13.56 -23.84 -17.17
C LEU A 201 -12.36 -24.70 -17.61
N PRO A 202 -12.45 -26.04 -17.52
CA PRO A 202 -11.43 -26.93 -18.03
C PRO A 202 -11.17 -26.65 -19.50
N SER A 203 -9.90 -26.47 -19.87
CA SER A 203 -9.47 -26.46 -21.28
C SER A 203 -9.50 -27.89 -21.83
N ASN A 204 -10.67 -28.54 -21.84
CA ASN A 204 -10.80 -29.90 -22.35
C ASN A 204 -11.31 -29.87 -23.81
N PRO A 205 -10.46 -30.15 -24.81
CA PRO A 205 -10.84 -30.09 -26.22
C PRO A 205 -11.89 -31.14 -26.64
N PHE A 206 -12.28 -32.05 -25.75
CA PHE A 206 -13.24 -33.14 -26.02
C PHE A 206 -14.62 -32.94 -25.38
N LEU A 207 -14.83 -31.87 -24.60
CA LEU A 207 -16.13 -31.53 -24.02
C LEU A 207 -16.64 -30.25 -24.68
N HIS A 208 -17.51 -30.41 -25.69
CA HIS A 208 -18.10 -29.31 -26.46
C HIS A 208 -19.32 -28.64 -25.79
N GLU A 209 -19.59 -28.94 -24.51
CA GLU A 209 -20.69 -28.32 -23.78
C GLU A 209 -20.13 -27.45 -22.66
N SER A 210 -19.71 -26.24 -23.02
CA SER A 210 -19.67 -25.15 -22.06
C SER A 210 -21.09 -24.99 -21.48
N PRO A 211 -21.28 -24.92 -20.15
CA PRO A 211 -22.59 -24.65 -19.59
C PRO A 211 -23.15 -23.38 -20.25
N PRO A 212 -24.41 -23.40 -20.73
CA PRO A 212 -24.94 -22.33 -21.58
C PRO A 212 -24.90 -20.96 -20.90
N HIS A 213 -24.89 -20.93 -19.56
CA HIS A 213 -24.74 -19.72 -18.75
C HIS A 213 -23.96 -20.05 -17.47
N PRO A 214 -22.64 -19.81 -17.39
CA PRO A 214 -21.95 -19.87 -16.10
C PRO A 214 -22.55 -18.82 -15.15
N GLU A 215 -22.76 -19.20 -13.88
CA GLU A 215 -23.23 -18.25 -12.87
C GLU A 215 -22.22 -17.09 -12.72
N PRO A 216 -22.69 -15.83 -12.57
CA PRO A 216 -21.80 -14.70 -12.35
C PRO A 216 -20.92 -14.91 -11.12
N ALA A 217 -19.63 -14.57 -11.23
CA ALA A 217 -18.76 -14.61 -10.08
C ALA A 217 -19.22 -13.62 -8.99
N THR A 218 -19.01 -14.03 -7.74
CA THR A 218 -19.28 -13.25 -6.53
C THR A 218 -18.10 -12.35 -6.18
N THR A 219 -18.33 -11.33 -5.35
CA THR A 219 -17.26 -10.49 -4.78
C THR A 219 -16.22 -11.30 -4.03
N ALA A 220 -16.63 -12.36 -3.31
CA ALA A 220 -15.70 -13.24 -2.61
C ALA A 220 -14.74 -13.95 -3.58
N GLN A 221 -15.24 -14.40 -4.73
CA GLN A 221 -14.40 -14.98 -5.79
C GLN A 221 -13.45 -13.94 -6.40
N LEU A 222 -13.92 -12.71 -6.63
CA LEU A 222 -13.07 -11.62 -7.09
C LEU A 222 -11.92 -11.33 -6.10
N VAL A 223 -12.23 -11.13 -4.82
CA VAL A 223 -11.22 -10.86 -3.78
C VAL A 223 -10.24 -12.02 -3.64
N SER A 224 -10.74 -13.26 -3.63
CA SER A 224 -9.89 -14.45 -3.61
C SER A 224 -8.96 -14.52 -4.82
N LEU A 225 -9.46 -14.19 -6.01
CA LEU A 225 -8.66 -14.13 -7.23
C LEU A 225 -7.61 -13.03 -7.13
N LEU A 226 -7.95 -11.83 -6.65
CA LEU A 226 -7.06 -10.67 -6.48
C LEU A 226 -6.02 -10.80 -5.36
N HIS A 227 -6.22 -11.70 -4.40
CA HIS A 227 -5.25 -11.97 -3.32
C HIS A 227 -4.46 -13.25 -3.52
N ARG A 228 -4.69 -13.98 -4.62
CA ARG A 228 -3.93 -15.17 -4.98
C ARG A 228 -2.47 -14.79 -5.24
N ARG A 229 -1.52 -15.51 -4.65
CA ARG A 229 -0.10 -15.33 -4.99
C ARG A 229 0.17 -15.86 -6.40
N ASP A 230 0.89 -15.09 -7.21
CA ASP A 230 1.20 -15.49 -8.59
C ASP A 230 2.32 -16.55 -8.65
N GLU A 231 3.35 -16.46 -7.79
CA GLU A 231 4.38 -17.49 -7.53
C GLU A 231 5.15 -17.16 -6.22
N GLY A 232 6.19 -17.93 -5.83
CA GLY A 232 6.91 -17.74 -4.57
C GLY A 232 7.48 -16.33 -4.38
N SER A 233 7.55 -15.83 -3.15
CA SER A 233 7.88 -14.43 -2.79
C SER A 233 9.26 -13.90 -3.24
N HIS A 234 10.08 -14.73 -3.88
CA HIS A 234 11.46 -14.43 -4.22
C HIS A 234 11.82 -14.68 -5.70
N THR A 235 10.87 -15.10 -6.53
CA THR A 235 11.11 -15.24 -7.97
C THR A 235 10.80 -13.96 -8.72
N GLU A 236 11.55 -13.68 -9.77
CA GLU A 236 11.34 -12.53 -10.64
C GLU A 236 9.97 -12.67 -11.35
N PHE A 237 9.17 -11.60 -11.35
CA PHE A 237 7.88 -11.61 -12.01
C PHE A 237 8.06 -11.44 -13.52
N THR A 238 7.83 -12.52 -14.27
CA THR A 238 8.12 -12.58 -15.70
C THR A 238 6.84 -12.77 -16.51
N CYS A 239 6.15 -11.67 -16.81
CA CYS A 239 5.02 -11.67 -17.72
C CYS A 239 5.25 -10.67 -18.86
N PRO A 240 5.49 -11.12 -20.11
CA PRO A 240 5.84 -10.22 -21.21
C PRO A 240 4.70 -9.26 -21.56
N MET A 241 3.44 -9.71 -21.50
CA MET A 241 2.28 -8.84 -21.73
C MET A 241 2.12 -7.78 -20.64
N CYS A 242 2.32 -8.14 -19.37
CA CYS A 242 2.35 -7.13 -18.30
C CYS A 242 3.52 -6.17 -18.49
N ALA A 243 4.70 -6.67 -18.83
CA ALA A 243 5.88 -5.83 -19.06
C ALA A 243 5.64 -4.83 -20.20
N GLU A 244 5.06 -5.26 -21.31
CA GLU A 244 4.67 -4.40 -22.44
C GLU A 244 3.70 -3.30 -21.98
N ILE A 245 2.63 -3.66 -21.27
CA ILE A 245 1.61 -2.72 -20.79
C ILE A 245 2.19 -1.72 -19.78
N THR A 246 3.01 -2.18 -18.84
CA THR A 246 3.55 -1.32 -17.78
C THR A 246 4.82 -0.57 -18.19
N SER A 247 5.36 -0.83 -19.39
CA SER A 247 6.65 -0.31 -19.83
C SER A 247 6.70 1.22 -19.90
N ALA A 248 6.59 1.80 -21.09
CA ALA A 248 6.82 3.23 -21.30
C ALA A 248 5.83 4.10 -20.51
N SER A 249 4.54 3.72 -20.49
CA SER A 249 3.48 4.51 -19.87
C SER A 249 3.60 4.62 -18.35
N GLY A 250 3.94 3.52 -17.66
CA GLY A 250 4.14 3.54 -16.20
C GLY A 250 5.37 4.38 -15.83
N SER A 251 6.48 4.18 -16.52
CA SER A 251 7.70 4.97 -16.29
C SER A 251 7.51 6.46 -16.60
N GLU A 252 6.74 6.80 -17.63
CA GLU A 252 6.40 8.19 -17.96
C GLU A 252 5.54 8.83 -16.87
N ALA A 253 4.52 8.12 -16.38
CA ALA A 253 3.69 8.59 -15.26
C ALA A 253 4.54 8.84 -13.99
N GLU A 254 5.47 7.93 -13.66
CA GLU A 254 6.39 8.09 -12.52
C GLU A 254 7.30 9.32 -12.71
N LYS A 255 7.88 9.50 -13.91
CA LYS A 255 8.72 10.66 -14.22
C LYS A 255 7.96 11.99 -14.16
N ASN A 256 6.72 12.02 -14.65
CA ASN A 256 5.88 13.21 -14.59
C ASN A 256 5.53 13.58 -13.15
N ALA A 257 5.08 12.60 -12.34
CA ALA A 257 4.85 12.79 -10.91
C ALA A 257 6.10 13.29 -10.19
N ASN A 258 7.26 12.69 -10.47
CA ASN A 258 8.54 13.10 -9.91
C ASN A 258 8.89 14.55 -10.26
N SER A 259 8.68 14.96 -11.51
CA SER A 259 8.91 16.33 -11.98
C SER A 259 8.03 17.33 -11.22
N ILE A 260 6.75 17.01 -11.06
CA ILE A 260 5.78 17.85 -10.33
C ILE A 260 6.19 17.96 -8.85
N LEU A 261 6.46 16.83 -8.18
CA LEU A 261 6.86 16.81 -6.77
C LEU A 261 8.10 17.65 -6.50
N ARG A 262 9.09 17.63 -7.40
CA ARG A 262 10.30 18.47 -7.29
C ARG A 262 10.00 19.97 -7.39
N GLY A 263 8.93 20.35 -8.09
CA GLY A 263 8.46 21.74 -8.12
C GLY A 263 8.01 22.25 -6.75
N TYR A 264 7.49 21.37 -5.89
CA TYR A 264 7.04 21.70 -4.53
C TYR A 264 8.12 21.47 -3.46
N LEU A 265 8.95 20.43 -3.64
CA LEU A 265 9.87 19.91 -2.62
C LEU A 265 11.32 20.12 -3.04
N SER A 266 11.88 21.30 -2.75
CA SER A 266 13.20 21.71 -3.23
C SER A 266 14.39 20.87 -2.72
N LYS A 267 14.26 20.18 -1.58
CA LYS A 267 15.30 19.30 -1.03
C LYS A 267 15.09 17.82 -1.34
N LEU A 268 14.01 17.47 -2.05
CA LEU A 268 13.72 16.10 -2.41
C LEU A 268 14.85 15.55 -3.29
N ALA A 269 15.54 14.53 -2.78
CA ALA A 269 16.67 13.89 -3.43
C ALA A 269 16.30 12.50 -3.96
N PHE A 270 15.24 11.91 -3.42
CA PHE A 270 14.87 10.54 -3.68
C PHE A 270 13.36 10.33 -3.62
N VAL A 271 12.81 9.64 -4.62
CA VAL A 271 11.40 9.21 -4.66
C VAL A 271 11.31 7.75 -5.05
N GLU A 272 10.42 7.01 -4.39
CA GLU A 272 10.13 5.61 -4.67
C GLU A 272 8.64 5.36 -4.84
N TRP A 273 8.32 4.59 -5.88
CA TRP A 273 6.97 4.12 -6.22
C TRP A 273 6.95 2.59 -6.17
N MET A 274 5.79 1.96 -5.94
CA MET A 274 5.70 0.50 -5.92
C MET A 274 5.81 -0.08 -7.34
N GLY A 275 6.60 -1.13 -7.49
CA GLY A 275 6.89 -1.75 -8.77
C GLY A 275 6.06 -3.00 -9.02
N TRP A 276 5.10 -2.95 -9.94
CA TRP A 276 4.26 -4.10 -10.30
C TRP A 276 5.08 -5.30 -10.82
N LEU A 277 6.15 -5.06 -11.57
CA LEU A 277 6.99 -6.12 -12.14
C LEU A 277 8.05 -6.68 -11.19
N THR A 278 8.03 -6.26 -9.92
CA THR A 278 9.02 -6.71 -8.93
C THR A 278 8.58 -8.02 -8.25
N PRO A 279 9.51 -8.78 -7.63
CA PRO A 279 9.16 -9.98 -6.86
C PRO A 279 8.08 -9.69 -5.81
N GLY A 280 7.03 -10.51 -5.84
CA GLY A 280 5.86 -10.36 -4.95
C GLY A 280 5.08 -9.05 -5.12
N HIS A 281 5.40 -8.22 -6.12
CA HIS A 281 4.87 -6.88 -6.33
C HIS A 281 5.15 -5.90 -5.17
N LEU A 282 6.16 -6.20 -4.33
CA LEU A 282 6.50 -5.41 -3.14
C LEU A 282 7.79 -4.61 -3.27
N GLY A 283 8.54 -4.79 -4.36
CA GLY A 283 9.69 -3.96 -4.68
C GLY A 283 9.26 -2.57 -5.16
N VAL A 284 10.26 -1.71 -5.41
CA VAL A 284 10.06 -0.30 -5.73
C VAL A 284 10.86 0.12 -6.97
N HIS A 285 10.35 1.13 -7.68
CA HIS A 285 11.11 1.90 -8.65
C HIS A 285 11.67 3.15 -7.99
N SER A 286 12.99 3.28 -7.97
CA SER A 286 13.68 4.34 -7.23
C SER A 286 14.25 5.39 -8.17
N TYR A 287 13.97 6.66 -7.87
CA TYR A 287 14.41 7.82 -8.64
C TYR A 287 15.28 8.72 -7.78
N ARG A 288 16.54 8.88 -8.18
CA ARG A 288 17.49 9.77 -7.51
C ARG A 288 17.66 11.05 -8.32
N PHE A 289 17.54 12.19 -7.65
CA PHE A 289 17.77 13.49 -8.26
C PHE A 289 19.17 13.99 -7.90
N SER A 290 19.91 14.44 -8.90
CA SER A 290 21.13 15.21 -8.68
C SER A 290 20.77 16.55 -8.06
N SER A 291 21.39 16.83 -6.92
CA SER A 291 21.36 18.13 -6.23
C SER A 291 22.04 19.21 -7.05
#